data_AF-Q30DV7-F1
#
_entry.id   AF-Q30DV7-F1
#
_cell.length_a   1.000
_cell.length_b   1.000
_cell.length_c   1.000
_cell.angle_alpha   90.00
_cell.angle_beta   90.00
_cell.angle_gamma   90.00
#
_symmetry.space_group_name_H-M   'P 1'
#
loop_
_entity.id
_entity.type
_entity.pdbx_description
1 polymer ?
#
loop_
_entity_poly.entity_id
_entity_poly.type
_entity_poly.pdbx_seq_one_letter_code
_entity_poly.pdbx_strand_id
1 'polypeptide(L)' 'GIGLEYPERPASRANTVRSFHHEEHLENIPGTSENSAFRFLFNLSSIPENEVISSAELRLFREQVDQGPDWEQGFHR' A
#
# COMPACT_ATOMS: atom_id res chain seq x y z
N GLY A 1 21.87 -14.92 2.65
CA GLY A 1 21.06 -13.71 2.43
C GLY A 1 19.91 -14.10 1.54
N ILE A 2 18.68 -13.91 1.99
CA ILE A 2 17.50 -14.16 1.17
C ILE A 2 17.41 -13.03 0.14
N GLY A 3 17.88 -13.30 -1.08
CA GLY A 3 17.60 -12.40 -2.20
C GLY A 3 16.10 -12.34 -2.39
N LEU A 4 15.52 -11.14 -2.30
CA LEU A 4 14.18 -10.88 -2.80
C LEU A 4 14.24 -11.06 -4.32
N GLU A 5 14.12 -12.31 -4.77
CA GLU A 5 13.92 -12.64 -6.16
C GLU A 5 12.48 -12.23 -6.49
N TYR A 6 12.34 -11.04 -7.06
CA TYR A 6 11.06 -10.57 -7.56
C TYR A 6 10.63 -11.52 -8.69
N PRO A 7 9.45 -12.15 -8.62
CA PRO A 7 8.97 -12.96 -9.73
C PRO A 7 8.89 -12.09 -10.99
N GLU A 8 9.34 -12.65 -12.11
CA GLU A 8 9.19 -12.13 -13.49
C GLU A 8 8.02 -11.15 -13.59
N ARG A 9 8.33 -9.85 -13.81
CA ARG A 9 7.37 -8.74 -13.72
C ARG A 9 6.09 -9.07 -14.50
N PRO A 10 4.97 -9.42 -13.86
CA PRO A 10 3.79 -9.88 -14.58
C PRO A 10 3.23 -8.78 -15.50
N ALA A 11 3.36 -7.53 -15.06
CA ALA A 11 3.02 -6.34 -15.83
C ALA A 11 3.85 -6.18 -17.12
N SER A 12 5.05 -6.76 -17.21
CA SER A 12 5.89 -6.73 -18.42
C SER A 12 5.28 -7.52 -19.58
N ARG A 13 4.36 -8.45 -19.30
CA ARG A 13 3.66 -9.26 -20.33
C ARG A 13 2.33 -8.64 -20.74
N ALA A 14 1.92 -7.54 -20.10
CA ALA A 14 0.68 -6.86 -20.42
C ALA A 14 0.88 -5.90 -21.60
N ASN A 15 -0.07 -5.90 -22.53
CA ASN A 15 -0.08 -4.95 -23.65
C ASN A 15 -0.48 -3.53 -23.21
N THR A 16 -1.07 -3.40 -22.02
CA THR A 16 -1.54 -2.13 -21.46
C THR A 16 -1.31 -2.14 -19.96
N VAL A 17 -0.76 -1.04 -19.44
CA VAL A 17 -0.50 -0.84 -18.01
C VAL A 17 -1.16 0.46 -17.59
N ARG A 18 -1.91 0.43 -16.49
CA ARG A 18 -2.60 1.61 -15.91
C ARG A 18 -2.29 1.72 -14.43
N SER A 19 -2.11 2.95 -13.96
CA SER A 19 -1.96 3.27 -12.55
C SER A 19 -3.26 3.88 -12.02
N PHE A 20 -3.69 3.42 -10.86
CA PHE A 20 -4.87 3.92 -10.16
C PHE A 20 -4.43 4.55 -8.84
N HIS A 21 -4.86 5.77 -8.60
CA HIS A 21 -4.62 6.46 -7.33
C HIS A 21 -5.69 6.06 -6.34
N HIS A 22 -5.31 6.01 -5.06
CA HIS A 22 -6.26 5.76 -3.99
C HIS A 22 -7.10 7.01 -3.72
N GLU A 23 -8.37 6.83 -3.40
CA GLU A 23 -9.29 7.91 -3.06
C GLU A 23 -9.16 8.26 -1.56
N GLU A 24 -8.13 9.04 -1.23
CA GLU A 24 -7.77 9.48 0.15
C GLU A 24 -8.95 9.99 0.99
N HIS A 25 -9.88 10.70 0.34
CA HIS A 25 -11.03 11.32 0.99
C HIS A 25 -12.07 10.31 1.50
N LEU A 26 -12.01 9.05 1.05
CA LEU A 26 -12.92 7.98 1.46
C LEU A 26 -12.34 7.06 2.55
N GLU A 27 -11.10 7.32 3.00
CA GLU A 27 -10.43 6.51 4.03
C GLU A 27 -10.95 6.80 5.45
N ASN A 28 -11.61 7.95 5.65
CA ASN A 28 -12.13 8.35 6.95
C ASN A 28 -13.41 7.58 7.32
N ILE A 29 -13.26 6.49 8.06
CA ILE A 29 -14.36 5.81 8.75
C ILE A 29 -14.51 6.43 10.16
N PRO A 30 -15.68 7.00 10.50
CA PRO A 30 -15.95 7.42 11.87
C PRO A 30 -15.92 6.19 12.80
N GLY A 31 -15.01 6.18 13.79
CA GLY A 31 -14.95 5.14 14.83
C GLY A 31 -13.81 4.11 14.73
N THR A 32 -12.92 4.21 13.74
CA THR A 32 -11.72 3.34 13.63
C THR A 32 -10.45 3.95 14.22
N SER A 33 -10.54 5.05 14.98
CA SER A 33 -9.37 5.71 15.59
C SER A 33 -8.53 4.81 16.51
N GLU A 34 -9.04 3.62 16.88
CA GLU A 34 -8.37 2.66 17.75
C GLU A 34 -7.88 1.38 17.04
N ASN A 35 -8.24 1.15 15.77
CA ASN A 35 -7.89 -0.09 15.07
C ASN A 35 -6.88 0.16 13.96
N SER A 36 -5.78 -0.60 13.94
CA SER A 36 -4.69 -0.56 12.95
C SER A 36 -5.10 -0.99 11.53
N ALA A 37 -6.37 -0.84 11.16
CA ALA A 37 -6.93 -1.24 9.88
C ALA A 37 -6.91 -0.05 8.90
N PHE A 38 -6.13 -0.17 7.84
CA PHE A 38 -6.10 0.78 6.72
C PHE A 38 -7.09 0.32 5.64
N ARG A 39 -7.89 1.26 5.12
CA ARG A 39 -8.78 1.00 3.98
C ARG A 39 -8.36 1.87 2.82
N PHE A 40 -7.92 1.24 1.74
CA PHE A 40 -7.60 1.91 0.48
C PHE A 40 -8.73 1.67 -0.53
N LEU A 41 -9.30 2.74 -1.09
CA LEU A 41 -10.32 2.65 -2.15
C LEU A 41 -9.71 3.07 -3.48
N PHE A 42 -10.00 2.32 -4.54
CA PHE A 42 -9.53 2.60 -5.89
C PHE A 42 -10.71 2.56 -6.86
N ASN A 43 -10.76 3.55 -7.75
CA ASN A 43 -11.73 3.58 -8.83
C ASN A 43 -11.13 2.97 -10.10
N LEU A 44 -11.62 1.78 -10.47
CA LEU A 44 -11.16 1.02 -11.63
C LEU A 44 -12.06 1.19 -12.88
N SER A 45 -13.01 2.13 -12.86
CA SER A 45 -13.99 2.31 -13.94
C SER A 45 -13.40 2.63 -15.32
N SER A 46 -12.14 3.05 -15.38
CA SER A 46 -11.44 3.30 -16.64
C SER A 46 -10.90 2.05 -17.31
N ILE A 47 -11.05 0.86 -16.70
CA ILE A 47 -10.73 -0.43 -17.34
C ILE A 47 -11.90 -0.81 -18.27
N PRO A 48 -11.67 -0.93 -19.59
CA PRO A 48 -12.70 -1.37 -20.52
C PRO A 48 -13.12 -2.83 -20.26
N GLU A 49 -14.41 -3.13 -20.42
CA GLU A 49 -14.97 -4.48 -20.18
C GLU A 49 -14.37 -5.57 -21.07
N ASN A 50 -13.86 -5.20 -22.24
CA ASN A 50 -13.26 -6.12 -23.20
C ASN A 50 -11.77 -6.41 -22.93
N GLU A 51 -11.17 -5.78 -21.92
CA GLU A 51 -9.79 -6.05 -21.54
C GLU A 51 -9.70 -7.17 -20.50
N VAL A 52 -8.73 -8.08 -20.71
CA VAL A 52 -8.42 -9.14 -19.76
C VAL A 52 -7.27 -8.69 -18.85
N ILE A 53 -7.54 -8.62 -17.55
CA ILE A 53 -6.53 -8.26 -16.55
C ILE A 53 -5.63 -9.47 -16.30
N SER A 54 -4.32 -9.31 -16.55
CA SER A 54 -3.33 -10.36 -16.32
C SER A 54 -2.63 -10.28 -14.96
N SER A 55 -2.53 -9.07 -14.39
CA SER A 55 -1.91 -8.80 -13.09
C SER A 55 -2.44 -7.52 -12.47
N ALA A 56 -2.40 -7.43 -11.14
CA ALA A 56 -2.64 -6.22 -10.37
C ALA A 56 -1.61 -6.12 -9.23
N GLU A 57 -1.03 -4.93 -9.02
CA GLU A 57 -0.02 -4.68 -8.00
C GLU A 57 -0.44 -3.50 -7.11
N LEU A 58 -0.43 -3.69 -5.78
CA LEU A 58 -0.64 -2.64 -4.80
C LEU A 58 0.72 -2.19 -4.24
N ARG A 59 1.06 -0.92 -4.41
CA ARG A 59 2.34 -0.34 -3.93
C ARG A 59 2.04 0.58 -2.75
N LEU A 60 2.53 0.20 -1.57
CA LEU A 60 2.38 0.97 -0.33
C LEU A 60 3.74 1.56 0.06
N PHE A 61 3.74 2.82 0.47
CA PHE A 61 4.89 3.42 1.14
C PHE A 61 4.66 3.36 2.65
N ARG A 62 5.64 2.83 3.38
CA ARG A 62 5.65 2.84 4.84
C ARG A 62 6.83 3.65 5.31
N GLU A 63 6.56 4.82 5.87
CA GLU A 63 7.57 5.60 6.57
C GLU A 63 7.92 4.88 7.89
N GLN A 64 9.20 4.59 8.11
CA GLN A 64 9.67 4.24 9.45
C GLN A 64 9.72 5.53 10.26
N VAL A 65 8.77 5.67 11.18
CA VAL A 65 8.88 6.70 12.22
C VAL A 65 10.02 6.26 13.12
N ASP A 66 11.13 7.00 13.06
CA ASP A 66 12.28 6.83 13.95
C ASP A 66 11.76 7.10 15.37
N GLN A 67 11.36 6.05 16.08
CA GLN A 67 11.07 6.16 17.50
C GLN A 67 12.42 6.42 18.18
N GLY A 68 12.75 7.71 18.31
CA GLY A 68 13.86 8.16 19.13
C GLY A 68 13.77 7.52 20.52
N PRO A 69 14.89 7.21 21.17
CA PRO A 69 14.91 6.41 22.38
C PRO A 69 14.28 7.17 23.54
N ASP A 70 12.97 7.02 23.74
CA ASP A 70 12.24 7.56 24.89
C ASP A 70 12.41 6.68 26.15
N TRP A 71 13.41 5.78 26.15
CA TRP A 71 13.72 4.87 27.25
C TRP A 71 14.85 5.36 28.18
N GLU A 72 15.41 6.56 27.98
CA GLU A 72 16.46 7.12 28.86
C GLU A 72 15.95 8.06 29.98
N GLN A 73 14.64 8.29 30.14
CA GLN A 73 14.12 9.14 31.25
C GLN A 73 13.73 8.37 32.53
N GLY A 74 13.83 7.04 32.54
CA GLY A 74 13.58 6.24 33.73
C GLY A 74 14.80 5.41 34.06
N PHE A 75 15.22 5.44 35.32
CA PHE A 75 16.34 4.67 35.90
C PHE A 75 17.72 5.28 35.66
N HIS A 76 18.12 6.24 36.50
CA HIS A 76 19.14 6.00 37.52
C HIS A 76 19.00 7.05 38.63
N ARG A 77 18.83 6.55 39.85
CA ARG A 77 18.83 7.28 41.12
C ARG A 77 20.26 7.51 41.58
#